data_AF-A0A2J0YSL1-F1
#
_entry.id   AF-A0A2J0YSL1-F1
#
_cell.length_a   1.000
_cell.length_b   1.000
_cell.length_c   1.000
_cell.angle_alpha   90.00
_cell.angle_beta   90.00
_cell.angle_gamma   90.00
#
_symmetry.space_group_name_H-M   'P 1'
#
loop_
_entity.id
_entity.type
_entity.pdbx_description
1 polymer ?
#
loop_
_entity_poly.entity_id
_entity_poly.type
_entity_poly.pdbx_seq_one_letter_code
_entity_poly.pdbx_strand_id
1 'polypeptide(L)'
;MSQPLQLPLSVQLRDDATFANYYPGPNDSLVNMMDLEKCVDGITPESFLYLYGPSGAGCSHLLQAACHQTDRLGFRSAYLPMDEMVDYPPRVLEGYDALDLVCLDSIEAIAGDRHWEEAIFTLFNELRERGKRLLVAANCPPRQLEIQLPD
;
A
#
# COMPACT_ATOMS: atom_id res chain seq x y z
N MET A 1 4.40 -14.16 32.63
CA MET A 1 4.74 -13.87 31.23
C MET A 1 3.82 -12.76 30.78
N SER A 2 4.31 -11.51 30.78
CA SER A 2 3.52 -10.34 30.40
C SER A 2 3.36 -10.35 28.89
N GLN A 3 2.12 -10.46 28.41
CA GLN A 3 1.77 -10.31 27.00
C GLN A 3 2.32 -8.94 26.53
N PRO A 4 2.98 -8.86 25.35
CA PRO A 4 3.40 -7.56 24.83
C PRO A 4 2.16 -6.69 24.69
N LEU A 5 2.21 -5.50 25.33
CA LEU A 5 1.18 -4.49 25.18
C LEU A 5 1.28 -3.98 23.75
N GLN A 6 0.44 -4.52 22.86
CA GLN A 6 0.30 -4.02 21.51
C GLN A 6 -0.35 -2.64 21.60
N LEU A 7 0.45 -1.59 21.43
CA LEU A 7 -0.09 -0.26 21.21
C LEU A 7 -0.77 -0.28 19.83
N PRO A 8 -2.07 0.04 19.73
CA PRO A 8 -2.70 0.19 18.43
C PRO A 8 -2.04 1.38 17.72
N LEU A 9 -1.34 1.10 16.63
CA LEU A 9 -0.90 2.13 15.70
C LEU A 9 -2.18 2.82 15.21
N SER A 10 -2.35 4.10 15.57
CA SER A 10 -3.59 4.85 15.30
C SER A 10 -3.59 5.40 13.88
N VAL A 11 -3.32 4.55 12.90
CA VAL A 11 -3.50 4.88 11.49
C VAL A 11 -4.98 4.65 11.18
N GLN A 12 -5.77 5.70 11.34
CA GLN A 12 -7.18 5.69 10.93
C GLN A 12 -7.27 6.13 9.47
N LEU A 13 -7.92 5.30 8.65
CA LEU A 13 -8.30 5.70 7.30
C LEU A 13 -9.23 6.90 7.40
N ARG A 14 -9.06 7.89 6.51
CA ARG A 14 -10.00 9.01 6.44
C ARG A 14 -11.33 8.51 5.88
N ASP A 15 -12.44 8.83 6.52
CA ASP A 15 -13.78 8.35 6.12
C ASP A 15 -14.18 8.82 4.71
N ASP A 16 -13.65 9.97 4.28
CA ASP A 16 -13.94 10.57 2.97
C ASP A 16 -13.04 10.07 1.85
N ALA A 17 -11.99 9.29 2.16
CA ALA A 17 -11.04 8.75 1.20
C ALA A 17 -11.60 7.51 0.49
N THR A 18 -12.68 7.67 -0.28
CA THR A 18 -13.34 6.59 -1.04
C THR A 18 -13.24 6.83 -2.55
N PHE A 19 -13.37 5.77 -3.36
CA PHE A 19 -13.39 5.90 -4.82
C PHE A 19 -14.56 6.76 -5.31
N ALA A 20 -15.71 6.71 -4.61
CA ALA A 20 -16.87 7.54 -4.92
C ALA A 20 -16.61 9.04 -4.71
N ASN A 21 -15.69 9.39 -3.80
CA ASN A 21 -15.29 10.75 -3.49
C ASN A 21 -13.94 11.14 -4.15
N TYR A 22 -13.54 10.42 -5.19
CA TYR A 22 -12.36 10.74 -5.98
C TYR A 22 -12.76 11.23 -7.37
N TYR A 23 -12.15 12.31 -7.84
CA TYR A 23 -12.37 12.80 -9.21
C TYR A 23 -11.33 12.17 -10.16
N PRO A 24 -11.71 11.21 -11.02
CA PRO A 24 -10.74 10.44 -11.81
C PRO A 24 -10.06 11.25 -12.90
N GLY A 25 -10.77 12.17 -13.56
CA GLY A 25 -10.25 12.94 -14.69
C GLY A 25 -9.59 12.03 -15.75
N PRO A 26 -8.33 12.28 -16.16
CA PRO A 26 -7.63 11.41 -17.12
C PRO A 26 -7.15 10.08 -16.52
N ASN A 27 -7.28 9.86 -15.21
CA ASN A 27 -6.81 8.67 -14.50
C ASN A 27 -7.91 7.60 -14.35
N ASP A 28 -8.97 7.64 -15.16
CA ASP A 28 -10.11 6.72 -15.04
C ASP A 28 -9.68 5.24 -15.16
N SER A 29 -8.80 4.92 -16.11
CA SER A 29 -8.25 3.57 -16.28
C SER A 29 -7.52 3.08 -15.03
N LEU A 30 -6.76 3.96 -14.36
CA LEU A 30 -6.06 3.63 -13.12
C LEU A 30 -7.06 3.33 -12.00
N VAL A 31 -8.05 4.20 -11.82
CA VAL A 31 -9.08 4.03 -10.79
C VAL A 31 -9.84 2.72 -11.01
N ASN A 32 -10.17 2.39 -12.26
CA ASN A 32 -10.85 1.14 -12.62
C ASN A 32 -9.99 -0.11 -12.36
N MET A 33 -8.65 -0.04 -12.46
CA MET A 33 -7.77 -1.15 -12.10
C MET A 33 -7.65 -1.35 -10.58
N MET A 34 -7.77 -0.27 -9.80
CA MET A 34 -7.70 -0.34 -8.34
C MET A 34 -9.01 -0.83 -7.73
N ASP A 35 -10.13 -0.39 -8.30
CA ASP A 35 -11.50 -0.68 -7.89
C ASP A 35 -11.90 -2.13 -8.19
N LEU A 36 -11.90 -2.96 -7.14
CA LEU A 36 -12.20 -4.40 -7.22
C LEU A 36 -13.63 -4.69 -7.67
N GLU A 37 -14.58 -3.81 -7.40
CA GLU A 37 -15.98 -3.99 -7.82
C GLU A 37 -16.17 -3.71 -9.31
N LYS A 38 -15.20 -3.05 -9.95
CA LYS A 38 -15.16 -2.83 -11.40
C LYS A 38 -14.35 -3.89 -12.16
N CYS A 39 -13.69 -4.81 -11.46
CA CYS A 39 -13.03 -5.93 -12.11
C CYS A 39 -14.06 -6.79 -12.84
N VAL A 40 -13.78 -7.10 -14.11
CA VAL A 40 -14.64 -7.96 -14.92
C VAL A 40 -14.48 -9.41 -14.45
N ASP A 41 -15.58 -10.15 -14.38
CA ASP A 41 -15.59 -11.57 -14.03
C ASP A 41 -14.54 -12.35 -14.85
N GLY A 42 -13.66 -13.07 -14.15
CA GLY A 42 -12.59 -13.87 -14.75
C GLY A 42 -11.29 -13.11 -15.04
N ILE A 43 -11.22 -11.80 -14.78
CA ILE A 43 -9.97 -11.02 -14.81
C ILE A 43 -9.45 -10.88 -13.38
N THR A 44 -8.26 -11.43 -13.13
CA THR A 44 -7.57 -11.22 -11.86
C THR A 44 -7.08 -9.77 -11.79
N PRO A 45 -7.41 -9.02 -10.72
CA PRO A 45 -6.85 -7.69 -10.51
C PRO A 45 -5.32 -7.75 -10.44
N GLU A 46 -4.66 -6.68 -10.88
CA GLU A 46 -3.21 -6.57 -10.77
C GLU A 46 -2.77 -6.74 -9.31
N SER A 47 -1.78 -7.62 -9.11
CA SER A 47 -1.24 -7.96 -7.79
C SER A 47 -0.28 -6.89 -7.27
N PHE A 48 0.26 -6.06 -8.16
CA PHE A 48 1.12 -4.95 -7.80
C PHE A 48 0.80 -3.70 -8.63
N LEU A 49 0.62 -2.57 -7.97
CA LEU A 49 0.54 -1.26 -8.64
C LEU A 49 1.44 -0.26 -7.93
N TYR A 50 2.18 0.51 -8.72
CA TYR A 50 2.98 1.64 -8.26
C TYR A 50 2.37 2.94 -8.79
N LEU A 51 1.97 3.81 -7.88
CA LEU A 51 1.39 5.11 -8.12
C LEU A 51 2.46 6.15 -7.87
N TYR A 52 2.55 7.14 -8.75
CA TYR A 52 3.34 8.33 -8.44
C TYR A 52 2.66 9.59 -8.93
N GLY A 53 2.91 10.67 -8.21
CA GLY A 53 2.39 11.98 -8.55
C GLY A 53 2.94 13.04 -7.60
N PRO A 54 2.85 14.32 -7.98
CA PRO A 54 3.20 15.41 -7.07
C PRO A 54 2.31 15.40 -5.83
N SER A 55 2.74 16.09 -4.78
CA SER A 55 1.90 16.31 -3.60
C SER A 55 0.54 16.89 -3.99
N GLY A 56 -0.53 16.34 -3.41
CA GLY A 56 -1.90 16.69 -3.75
C GLY A 56 -2.49 15.98 -4.98
N ALA A 57 -1.75 15.09 -5.65
CA ALA A 57 -2.27 14.31 -6.78
C ALA A 57 -3.30 13.23 -6.37
N GLY A 58 -3.45 12.96 -5.07
CA GLY A 58 -4.46 12.03 -4.54
C GLY A 58 -4.00 10.57 -4.41
N CYS A 59 -2.70 10.28 -4.49
CA CYS A 59 -2.18 8.92 -4.31
C CYS A 59 -2.60 8.29 -2.96
N SER A 60 -2.39 9.01 -1.85
CA SER A 60 -2.84 8.59 -0.51
C SER A 60 -4.36 8.37 -0.42
N HIS A 61 -5.15 9.18 -1.14
CA HIS A 61 -6.61 9.01 -1.21
C HIS A 61 -6.97 7.70 -1.91
N LEU A 62 -6.33 7.39 -3.04
CA LEU A 62 -6.58 6.16 -3.78
C LEU A 62 -6.17 4.91 -3.00
N LEU A 63 -5.04 4.97 -2.27
CA LEU A 63 -4.62 3.87 -1.40
C LEU A 63 -5.62 3.61 -0.27
N GLN A 64 -6.06 4.66 0.43
CA GLN A 64 -7.06 4.54 1.48
C GLN A 64 -8.42 4.08 0.93
N ALA A 65 -8.80 4.53 -0.27
CA ALA A 65 -10.02 4.09 -0.96
C ALA A 65 -10.00 2.60 -1.29
N ALA A 66 -8.84 2.07 -1.71
CA ALA A 66 -8.64 0.66 -1.93
C ALA A 66 -8.82 -0.14 -0.63
N CYS A 67 -8.24 0.32 0.49
CA CYS A 67 -8.43 -0.29 1.80
C CYS A 67 -9.91 -0.32 2.22
N HIS A 68 -10.60 0.83 2.16
CA HIS A 68 -12.03 0.91 2.46
C HIS A 68 -12.88 -0.07 1.64
N GLN A 69 -12.56 -0.21 0.34
CA GLN A 69 -13.26 -1.17 -0.51
C GLN A 69 -12.95 -2.62 -0.12
N THR A 70 -11.68 -2.96 0.10
CA THR A 70 -11.25 -4.30 0.52
C THR A 70 -11.95 -4.71 1.82
N ASP A 71 -11.99 -3.81 2.81
CA ASP A 71 -12.66 -4.05 4.09
C ASP A 71 -14.18 -4.21 3.92
N ARG A 72 -14.82 -3.38 3.07
CA ARG A 72 -16.25 -3.49 2.73
C ARG A 72 -16.59 -4.85 2.09
N LEU A 73 -15.68 -5.39 1.29
CA LEU A 73 -15.83 -6.70 0.65
C LEU A 73 -15.56 -7.87 1.61
N GLY A 74 -15.22 -7.60 2.88
CA GLY A 74 -14.98 -8.61 3.92
C GLY A 74 -13.56 -9.19 3.91
N PHE A 75 -12.66 -8.61 3.12
CA PHE A 75 -11.24 -8.94 3.08
C PHE A 75 -10.47 -8.09 4.09
N ARG A 76 -9.19 -8.42 4.31
CA ARG A 76 -8.33 -7.68 5.25
C ARG A 76 -7.33 -6.81 4.50
N SER A 77 -7.31 -5.52 4.83
CA SER A 77 -6.33 -4.59 4.29
C SER A 77 -5.48 -3.91 5.38
N ALA A 78 -4.35 -3.33 4.97
CA ALA A 78 -3.61 -2.37 5.78
C ALA A 78 -3.09 -1.21 4.95
N TYR A 79 -3.12 -0.02 5.54
CA TYR A 79 -2.54 1.20 4.99
C TYR A 79 -1.37 1.63 5.89
N LEU A 80 -0.20 1.79 5.31
CA LEU A 80 1.05 2.09 6.01
C LEU A 80 1.65 3.39 5.46
N PRO A 81 1.52 4.51 6.21
CA PRO A 81 2.24 5.75 5.89
C PRO A 81 3.72 5.57 6.23
N MET A 82 4.57 5.41 5.22
CA MET A 82 5.97 5.04 5.44
C MET A 82 6.78 6.15 6.12
N ASP A 83 6.35 7.40 5.96
CA ASP A 83 6.89 8.58 6.65
C ASP A 83 6.64 8.59 8.17
N GLU A 84 5.63 7.87 8.65
CA GLU A 84 5.45 7.59 10.08
C GLU A 84 6.13 6.27 10.50
N MET A 85 6.22 5.31 9.58
CA MET A 85 6.78 4.00 9.87
C MET A 85 8.29 4.02 10.11
N VAL A 86 9.03 4.98 9.56
CA VAL A 86 10.49 5.13 9.78
C VAL A 86 10.89 5.18 11.26
N ASP A 87 9.98 5.60 12.16
CA ASP A 87 10.20 5.63 13.60
C ASP A 87 10.13 4.24 14.27
N TYR A 88 9.71 3.22 13.52
CA TYR A 88 9.57 1.84 13.97
C TYR A 88 10.60 0.92 13.30
N PRO A 89 10.95 -0.22 13.92
CA PRO A 89 11.80 -1.21 13.28
C PRO A 89 11.03 -1.95 12.16
N PRO A 90 11.68 -2.35 11.05
CA PRO A 90 11.03 -3.01 9.91
C PRO A 90 10.27 -4.30 10.25
N ARG A 91 10.61 -4.96 11.38
CA ARG A 91 9.86 -6.10 11.93
C ARG A 91 8.38 -5.81 12.19
N VAL A 92 7.96 -4.54 12.19
CA VAL A 92 6.54 -4.17 12.25
C VAL A 92 5.74 -4.75 11.07
N LEU A 93 6.40 -5.08 9.95
CA LEU A 93 5.79 -5.72 8.79
C LEU A 93 5.55 -7.23 8.97
N GLU A 94 6.00 -7.85 10.06
CA GLU A 94 5.75 -9.27 10.33
C GLU A 94 4.24 -9.59 10.35
N GLY A 95 3.81 -10.55 9.55
CA GLY A 95 2.42 -10.99 9.44
C GLY A 95 1.56 -10.19 8.45
N TYR A 96 2.10 -9.17 7.80
CA TYR A 96 1.37 -8.42 6.76
C TYR A 96 1.19 -9.22 5.48
N ASP A 97 2.00 -10.25 5.25
CA ASP A 97 1.88 -11.22 4.16
C ASP A 97 0.57 -12.05 4.20
N ALA A 98 -0.09 -12.08 5.35
CA ALA A 98 -1.38 -12.75 5.53
C ALA A 98 -2.59 -11.89 5.10
N LEU A 99 -2.39 -10.59 4.83
CA LEU A 99 -3.45 -9.67 4.41
C LEU A 99 -3.79 -9.84 2.93
N ASP A 100 -4.99 -9.42 2.53
CA ASP A 100 -5.45 -9.46 1.15
C ASP A 100 -4.91 -8.27 0.33
N LEU A 101 -4.72 -7.14 1.01
CA LEU A 101 -4.19 -5.91 0.46
C LEU A 101 -3.23 -5.23 1.45
N VAL A 102 -2.05 -4.86 0.99
CA VAL A 102 -1.16 -3.93 1.69
C VAL A 102 -0.96 -2.68 0.84
N CYS A 103 -1.14 -1.51 1.44
CA CYS A 103 -0.92 -0.21 0.83
C CYS A 103 0.28 0.47 1.52
N LEU A 104 1.34 0.77 0.77
CA LEU A 104 2.50 1.53 1.25
C LEU A 104 2.42 2.95 0.68
N ASP A 105 2.32 3.94 1.53
CA ASP A 105 2.27 5.35 1.13
C ASP A 105 3.60 6.04 1.38
N SER A 106 3.96 7.00 0.53
CA SER A 106 5.22 7.74 0.62
C SER A 106 6.47 6.84 0.75
N ILE A 107 6.59 5.82 -0.11
CA ILE A 107 7.68 4.82 -0.09
C ILE A 107 9.08 5.45 -0.19
N GLU A 108 9.20 6.66 -0.74
CA GLU A 108 10.45 7.43 -0.74
C GLU A 108 11.01 7.71 0.65
N ALA A 109 10.18 7.66 1.70
CA ALA A 109 10.60 7.93 3.08
C ALA A 109 11.63 6.93 3.60
N ILE A 110 11.64 5.70 3.05
CA ILE A 110 12.56 4.63 3.45
C ILE A 110 13.71 4.40 2.46
N ALA A 111 13.77 5.17 1.36
CA ALA A 111 14.80 5.00 0.35
C ALA A 111 16.19 5.28 0.95
N GLY A 112 17.14 4.39 0.71
CA GLY A 112 18.48 4.43 1.30
C GLY A 112 18.61 3.75 2.67
N ASP A 113 17.50 3.38 3.33
CA ASP A 113 17.56 2.51 4.52
C ASP A 113 17.51 1.05 4.12
N ARG A 114 18.69 0.43 4.10
CA ARG A 114 18.87 -0.97 3.73
C ARG A 114 17.93 -1.93 4.47
N HIS A 115 17.65 -1.72 5.76
CA HIS A 115 16.82 -2.66 6.52
C HIS A 115 15.35 -2.57 6.10
N TRP A 116 14.88 -1.37 5.82
CA TRP A 116 13.53 -1.15 5.30
C TRP A 116 13.38 -1.65 3.87
N GLU A 117 14.35 -1.37 3.01
CA GLU A 117 14.38 -1.88 1.64
C GLU A 117 14.32 -3.41 1.60
N GLU A 118 15.15 -4.09 2.40
CA GLU A 118 15.15 -5.55 2.50
C GLU A 118 13.79 -6.08 3.01
N ALA A 119 13.23 -5.47 4.05
CA ALA A 119 11.95 -5.90 4.61
C ALA A 119 10.78 -5.75 3.62
N ILE A 120 10.74 -4.64 2.87
CA ILE A 120 9.71 -4.39 1.86
C ILE A 120 9.88 -5.33 0.66
N PHE A 121 11.12 -5.64 0.27
CA PHE A 121 11.38 -6.65 -0.74
C PHE A 121 10.90 -8.04 -0.32
N THR A 122 11.15 -8.44 0.92
CA THR A 122 10.62 -9.69 1.47
C THR A 122 9.09 -9.69 1.43
N LEU A 123 8.44 -8.64 1.94
CA LEU A 123 6.98 -8.51 1.93
C LEU A 123 6.41 -8.57 0.50
N PHE A 124 7.04 -7.89 -0.46
CA PHE A 124 6.65 -7.93 -1.87
C PHE A 124 6.62 -9.36 -2.41
N ASN A 125 7.69 -10.12 -2.16
CA ASN A 125 7.79 -11.49 -2.64
C ASN A 125 6.76 -12.40 -1.97
N GLU A 126 6.57 -12.28 -0.66
CA GLU A 126 5.60 -13.07 0.09
C GLU A 126 4.16 -12.81 -0.37
N LEU A 127 3.77 -11.54 -0.55
CA LEU A 127 2.45 -11.18 -1.08
C LEU A 127 2.25 -11.74 -2.48
N ARG A 128 3.26 -11.60 -3.36
CA ARG A 128 3.21 -12.12 -4.72
C ARG A 128 3.06 -13.64 -4.76
N GLU A 129 3.83 -14.38 -3.98
CA GLU A 129 3.75 -15.85 -3.91
C GLU A 129 2.38 -16.33 -3.41
N ARG A 130 1.73 -15.55 -2.55
CA ARG A 130 0.40 -15.84 -1.99
C ARG A 130 -0.76 -15.30 -2.84
N GLY A 131 -0.47 -14.65 -3.96
CA GLY A 131 -1.48 -14.03 -4.83
C GLY A 131 -2.23 -12.87 -4.15
N LYS A 132 -1.58 -12.17 -3.22
CA LYS A 132 -2.10 -11.00 -2.51
C LYS A 132 -1.73 -9.71 -3.25
N ARG A 133 -2.38 -8.60 -2.88
CA ARG A 133 -2.20 -7.31 -3.55
C ARG A 133 -1.28 -6.39 -2.75
N LEU A 134 -0.38 -5.72 -3.44
CA LEU A 134 0.44 -4.64 -2.92
C LEU A 134 0.25 -3.38 -3.77
N LEU A 135 -0.16 -2.29 -3.13
CA LEU A 135 -0.27 -0.98 -3.76
C LEU A 135 0.76 -0.07 -3.12
N VAL A 136 1.55 0.62 -3.95
CA VAL A 136 2.61 1.51 -3.48
C VAL A 136 2.37 2.90 -4.05
N ALA A 137 2.54 3.94 -3.24
CA ALA A 137 2.55 5.32 -3.68
C ALA A 137 3.89 5.99 -3.38
N ALA A 138 4.28 6.89 -4.28
CA ALA A 138 5.48 7.70 -4.15
C ALA A 138 5.29 9.10 -4.73
N ASN A 139 6.19 10.02 -4.38
CA ASN A 139 6.28 11.32 -5.05
C ASN A 139 7.02 11.29 -6.41
N CYS A 140 7.67 10.18 -6.74
CA CYS A 140 8.56 10.05 -7.91
C CYS A 140 8.41 8.68 -8.61
N PRO A 141 8.79 8.58 -9.90
CA PRO A 141 8.78 7.30 -10.61
C PRO A 141 9.81 6.31 -10.01
N PRO A 142 9.60 4.98 -10.15
CA PRO A 142 10.44 3.97 -9.48
C PRO A 142 11.94 4.09 -9.78
N ARG A 143 12.31 4.52 -10.99
CA ARG A 143 13.71 4.68 -11.40
C ARG A 143 14.44 5.82 -10.68
N GLN A 144 13.71 6.73 -10.05
CA GLN A 144 14.26 7.83 -9.27
C GLN A 144 14.23 7.55 -7.76
N LEU A 145 13.61 6.44 -7.37
CA LEU A 145 13.67 5.96 -6.00
C LEU A 145 15.09 5.42 -5.78
N GLU A 146 15.86 6.04 -4.89
CA GLU A 146 17.27 5.70 -4.64
C GLU A 146 17.43 4.40 -3.82
N ILE A 147 16.67 3.35 -4.17
CA ILE A 147 16.76 2.03 -3.56
C ILE A 147 18.12 1.39 -3.88
N GLN A 148 18.80 0.86 -2.86
CA GLN A 148 20.15 0.31 -2.97
C GLN A 148 20.23 -1.22 -2.83
N LEU A 149 19.13 -1.91 -3.09
CA LEU A 149 19.12 -3.38 -3.11
C LEU A 149 19.99 -3.91 -4.26
N PRO A 150 20.85 -4.91 -4.00
CA PRO A 150 21.56 -5.61 -5.06
C PRO A 150 20.57 -6.38 -5.95
N ASP A 151 20.80 -6.37 -7.26
CA ASP A 151 20.06 -7.17 -8.27
C ASP A 151 20.14 -8.69 -7.98
#